data_AF-A0A0F7LRI2-F1
#
_entry.id   AF-A0A0F7LRI2-F1
#
_cell.length_a   1.000
_cell.length_b   1.000
_cell.length_c   1.000
_cell.angle_alpha   90.00
_cell.angle_beta   90.00
_cell.angle_gamma   90.00
#
_symmetry.space_group_name_H-M   'P 1'
#
loop_
_entity.id
_entity.type
_entity.pdbx_description
1 polymer ?
#
loop_
_entity_poly.entity_id
_entity_poly.type
_entity_poly.pdbx_seq_one_letter_code
_entity_poly.pdbx_strand_id
1 'polypeptide(L)'
;MSDTTSTIIFEHPLNEKMRSWLRIESSLHQLTSQRHLDSLASSLAFFRTVAELLEVLERGEVRSELLKELERQQTKLKQWAEIPDVDVNIVNSFRLKLKERAAALSKAPRLGQSLKEDKIISMVRQRLSIPSGCCGFDLPTLHLWLHLPQSERDKIVSFWIDSLLPLQQALESILELIRQSAIFRSEISKNGFHQDTAEGADLLRLRLPLKPLLFPQISGHKTRFAIRFLPLDSEKGAVPVHLPFELACC
;
A
#
# COMPACT_ATOMS: atom_id res chain seq x y z
N MET A 1 -11.94 -31.46 15.92
CA MET A 1 -12.16 -30.02 16.15
C MET A 1 -11.08 -29.30 15.38
N SER A 2 -11.41 -28.75 14.21
CA SER A 2 -10.45 -28.05 13.36
C SER A 2 -10.17 -26.69 13.97
N ASP A 3 -9.06 -26.56 14.70
CA ASP A 3 -8.46 -25.26 14.99
C ASP A 3 -8.11 -24.64 13.63
N THR A 4 -9.01 -23.82 13.09
CA THR A 4 -8.64 -22.87 12.04
C THR A 4 -7.68 -21.88 12.69
N THR A 5 -6.39 -22.21 12.66
CA THR A 5 -5.30 -21.31 13.04
C THR A 5 -5.42 -20.07 12.18
N SER A 6 -6.01 -19.01 12.73
CA SER A 6 -6.02 -17.70 12.10
C SER A 6 -4.59 -17.30 11.79
N THR A 7 -4.31 -17.00 10.52
CA THR A 7 -2.99 -16.58 10.07
C THR A 7 -2.99 -15.11 9.70
N ILE A 8 -1.91 -14.41 10.01
CA ILE A 8 -1.68 -13.02 9.62
C ILE A 8 -0.63 -13.00 8.50
N ILE A 9 -0.82 -12.11 7.51
CA ILE A 9 0.19 -11.81 6.50
C ILE A 9 0.94 -10.54 6.88
N PHE A 10 2.27 -10.62 6.90
CA PHE A 10 3.16 -9.47 7.04
C PHE A 10 3.88 -9.22 5.70
N GLU A 11 3.86 -7.98 5.23
CA GLU A 11 4.57 -7.56 4.02
C GLU A 11 5.75 -6.66 4.40
N HIS A 12 6.91 -6.88 3.79
CA HIS A 12 8.11 -6.07 4.02
C HIS A 12 8.78 -5.67 2.71
N PRO A 13 8.95 -4.37 2.44
CA PRO A 13 9.63 -3.89 1.25
C PRO A 13 11.14 -4.10 1.36
N LEU A 14 11.76 -4.74 0.37
CA LEU A 14 13.20 -4.95 0.32
C LEU A 14 13.98 -3.76 -0.25
N ASN A 15 13.28 -2.77 -0.83
CA ASN A 15 13.87 -1.55 -1.38
C ASN A 15 12.95 -0.33 -1.22
N GLU A 16 13.51 0.88 -1.44
CA GLU A 16 12.79 2.14 -1.24
C GLU A 16 11.62 2.34 -2.21
N LYS A 17 11.76 1.83 -3.44
CA LYS A 17 10.69 1.82 -4.45
C LYS A 17 9.47 1.07 -3.93
N MET A 18 9.64 -0.19 -3.51
CA MET A 18 8.56 -0.99 -2.93
C MET A 18 8.00 -0.38 -1.64
N ARG A 19 8.86 0.22 -0.80
CA ARG A 19 8.43 0.92 0.42
C ARG A 19 7.49 2.09 0.11
N SER A 20 7.84 2.88 -0.90
CA SER A 20 7.04 4.01 -1.35
C SER A 20 5.70 3.54 -1.94
N TRP A 21 5.72 2.47 -2.73
CA TRP A 21 4.52 1.88 -3.32
C TRP A 21 3.55 1.34 -2.28
N LEU A 22 4.01 0.58 -1.28
CA LEU A 22 3.16 0.08 -0.20
C LEU A 22 2.56 1.22 0.65
N ARG A 23 3.31 2.31 0.86
CA ARG A 23 2.79 3.51 1.54
C ARG A 23 1.68 4.17 0.74
N ILE A 24 1.89 4.36 -0.56
CA ILE A 24 0.88 4.94 -1.45
C ILE A 24 -0.37 4.05 -1.49
N GLU A 25 -0.23 2.74 -1.62
CA GLU A 25 -1.35 1.79 -1.58
C GLU A 25 -2.15 1.92 -0.28
N SER A 26 -1.47 1.94 0.87
CA SER A 26 -2.11 2.13 2.18
C SER A 26 -2.87 3.45 2.25
N SER A 27 -2.28 4.56 1.81
CA SER A 27 -2.95 5.86 1.81
C SER A 27 -4.17 5.88 0.90
N LEU A 28 -4.10 5.31 -0.30
CA LEU A 28 -5.23 5.25 -1.24
C LEU A 28 -6.40 4.42 -0.67
N HIS A 29 -6.10 3.29 -0.03
CA HIS A 29 -7.11 2.47 0.64
C HIS A 29 -7.75 3.22 1.82
N GLN A 30 -6.95 3.94 2.62
CA GLN A 30 -7.44 4.77 3.71
C GLN A 30 -8.34 5.91 3.23
N LEU A 31 -7.99 6.61 2.15
CA LEU A 31 -8.86 7.67 1.60
C LEU A 31 -10.22 7.14 1.17
N THR A 32 -10.25 5.95 0.58
CA THR A 32 -11.49 5.29 0.16
C THR A 32 -12.35 4.91 1.36
N SER A 33 -11.75 4.36 2.43
CA SER A 33 -12.49 3.99 3.64
C SER A 33 -12.93 5.20 4.46
N GLN A 34 -12.20 6.31 4.39
CA GLN A 34 -12.47 7.57 5.09
C GLN A 34 -13.33 8.54 4.25
N ARG A 35 -13.90 8.12 3.12
CA ARG A 35 -14.60 9.01 2.18
C ARG A 35 -15.84 9.73 2.76
N HIS A 36 -16.40 9.23 3.85
CA HIS A 36 -17.59 9.81 4.48
C HIS A 36 -17.18 10.83 5.55
N LEU A 37 -17.24 12.11 5.18
CA LEU A 37 -16.81 13.21 6.05
C LEU A 37 -18.02 13.81 6.76
N ASP A 38 -18.39 13.23 7.90
CA ASP A 38 -19.56 13.57 8.72
C ASP A 38 -19.23 14.31 10.02
N SER A 39 -17.95 14.34 10.40
CA SER A 39 -17.47 14.91 11.65
C SER A 39 -16.09 15.52 11.47
N LEU A 40 -15.66 16.34 12.45
CA LEU A 40 -14.30 16.87 12.45
C LEU A 40 -13.27 15.73 12.54
N ALA A 41 -13.55 14.69 13.31
CA ALA A 41 -12.64 13.56 13.48
C ALA A 41 -12.41 12.79 12.17
N SER A 42 -13.48 12.41 11.46
CA SER A 42 -13.38 11.72 10.16
C SER A 42 -12.71 12.60 9.11
N SER A 43 -13.02 13.91 9.11
CA SER A 43 -12.39 14.90 8.22
C SER A 43 -10.90 15.05 8.45
N LEU A 44 -10.46 15.18 9.70
CA LEU A 44 -9.04 15.29 10.00
C LEU A 44 -8.28 14.01 9.68
N ALA A 45 -8.89 12.83 9.86
CA ALA A 45 -8.29 11.57 9.41
C ALA A 45 -8.06 11.59 7.89
N PHE A 46 -9.09 11.94 7.11
CA PHE A 46 -8.99 12.05 5.65
C PHE A 46 -7.91 13.05 5.20
N PHE A 47 -7.93 14.28 5.74
CA PHE A 47 -6.97 15.31 5.33
C PHE A 47 -5.53 14.98 5.75
N ARG A 48 -5.30 14.26 6.84
CA ARG A 48 -3.98 13.74 7.21
C ARG A 48 -3.49 12.71 6.19
N THR A 49 -4.33 11.75 5.83
CA THR A 49 -4.01 10.76 4.79
C THR A 49 -3.70 11.45 3.44
N VAL A 50 -4.46 12.48 3.06
CA VAL A 50 -4.15 13.30 1.87
C VAL A 50 -2.79 13.97 2.00
N ALA A 51 -2.48 14.58 3.14
CA ALA A 51 -1.20 15.26 3.36
C ALA A 51 0.00 14.31 3.25
N GLU A 52 -0.10 13.14 3.89
CA GLU A 52 0.91 12.09 3.85
C GLU A 52 1.11 11.55 2.43
N LEU A 53 0.01 11.29 1.69
CA LEU A 53 0.08 10.86 0.30
C LEU A 53 0.80 11.90 -0.58
N LEU A 54 0.44 13.18 -0.43
CA LEU A 54 1.06 14.27 -1.20
C LEU A 54 2.55 14.40 -0.92
N GLU A 55 2.98 14.20 0.32
CA GLU A 55 4.40 14.20 0.68
C GLU A 55 5.18 13.07 0.00
N VAL A 56 4.62 11.86 -0.06
CA VAL A 56 5.24 10.73 -0.77
C VAL A 56 5.30 11.00 -2.28
N LEU A 57 4.23 11.53 -2.87
CA LEU A 57 4.17 11.87 -4.30
C LEU A 57 5.12 13.02 -4.69
N GLU A 58 5.54 13.87 -3.75
CA GLU A 58 6.48 14.98 -4.00
C GLU A 58 7.94 14.55 -3.99
N ARG A 59 8.29 13.51 -3.22
CA ARG A 59 9.68 13.10 -2.98
C ARG A 59 10.29 12.27 -4.12
N GLY A 60 9.47 11.68 -5.00
CA GLY A 60 9.94 10.75 -6.02
C GLY A 60 9.19 10.82 -7.34
N GLU A 61 9.75 10.19 -8.37
CA GLU A 61 9.15 10.12 -9.70
C GLU A 61 8.18 8.93 -9.84
N VAL A 62 7.20 8.85 -8.95
CA VAL A 62 6.26 7.71 -8.87
C VAL A 62 5.64 7.35 -10.22
N ARG A 63 5.26 8.35 -11.03
CA ARG A 63 4.67 8.10 -12.35
C ARG A 63 5.63 7.35 -13.28
N SER A 64 6.87 7.82 -13.43
CA SER A 64 7.81 7.24 -14.39
C SER A 64 8.19 5.81 -13.97
N GLU A 65 8.37 5.59 -12.66
CA GLU A 65 8.61 4.28 -12.07
C GLU A 65 7.47 3.29 -12.34
N LEU A 66 6.22 3.70 -12.09
CA LEU A 66 5.05 2.83 -12.33
C LEU A 66 4.86 2.55 -13.82
N LEU A 67 5.05 3.53 -14.71
CA LEU A 67 4.95 3.31 -16.16
C LEU A 67 6.00 2.30 -16.64
N LYS A 68 7.24 2.43 -16.18
CA LYS A 68 8.33 1.48 -16.49
C LYS A 68 8.02 0.09 -15.95
N GLU A 69 7.45 -0.01 -14.75
CA GLU A 69 7.07 -1.30 -14.17
C GLU A 69 5.89 -1.95 -14.92
N LEU A 70 4.87 -1.19 -15.33
CA LEU A 70 3.77 -1.69 -16.16
C LEU A 70 4.28 -2.27 -17.49
N GLU A 71 5.26 -1.62 -18.12
CA GLU A 71 5.90 -2.13 -19.34
C GLU A 71 6.72 -3.41 -19.07
N ARG A 72 7.46 -3.45 -17.96
CA ARG A 72 8.19 -4.65 -17.52
C ARG A 72 7.25 -5.83 -17.31
N GLN A 73 6.12 -5.63 -16.64
CA GLN A 73 5.12 -6.67 -16.38
C GLN A 73 4.44 -7.13 -17.69
N GLN A 74 4.14 -6.23 -18.62
CA GLN A 74 3.63 -6.60 -19.94
C GLN A 74 4.61 -7.49 -20.72
N THR A 75 5.91 -7.19 -20.63
CA THR A 75 6.97 -7.99 -21.27
C THR A 75 7.07 -9.37 -20.65
N LYS A 76 7.03 -9.47 -19.31
CA LYS A 76 7.00 -10.74 -18.59
C LYS A 76 5.79 -11.58 -19.00
N LEU A 77 4.59 -11.01 -18.96
CA LEU A 77 3.37 -11.72 -19.35
C LEU A 77 3.41 -12.20 -20.81
N LYS A 78 4.05 -11.47 -21.71
CA LYS A 78 4.23 -11.93 -23.10
C LYS A 78 5.04 -13.22 -23.19
N GLN A 79 6.11 -13.34 -22.39
CA GLN A 79 6.92 -14.57 -22.35
C GLN A 79 6.12 -15.77 -21.81
N TRP A 80 5.20 -15.54 -20.87
CA TRP A 80 4.33 -16.61 -20.36
C TRP A 80 3.36 -17.14 -21.41
N ALA A 81 2.88 -16.28 -22.31
CA ALA A 81 2.01 -16.70 -23.41
C ALA A 81 2.68 -17.67 -24.40
N GLU A 82 4.01 -17.78 -24.37
CA GLU A 82 4.78 -18.69 -25.22
C GLU A 82 4.98 -20.08 -24.58
N ILE A 83 4.59 -20.25 -23.30
CA ILE A 83 4.74 -21.50 -22.55
C ILE A 83 3.55 -22.43 -22.85
N PRO A 84 3.77 -23.73 -23.11
CA PRO A 84 2.70 -24.72 -23.21
C PRO A 84 1.80 -24.74 -21.97
N ASP A 85 0.52 -25.08 -22.14
CA ASP A 85 -0.48 -25.21 -21.07
C ASP A 85 -0.87 -23.90 -20.34
N VAL A 86 -0.38 -22.74 -20.80
CA VAL A 86 -0.83 -21.44 -20.30
C VAL A 86 -2.14 -21.01 -20.96
N ASP A 87 -3.09 -20.51 -20.16
CA ASP A 87 -4.30 -19.87 -20.68
C ASP A 87 -3.95 -18.49 -21.29
N VAL A 88 -3.75 -18.50 -22.60
CA VAL A 88 -3.39 -17.32 -23.39
C VAL A 88 -4.45 -16.22 -23.31
N ASN A 89 -5.73 -16.56 -23.12
CA ASN A 89 -6.80 -15.56 -23.03
C ASN A 89 -6.68 -14.77 -21.73
N ILE A 90 -6.43 -15.44 -20.60
CA ILE A 90 -6.18 -14.80 -19.31
C ILE A 90 -4.97 -13.88 -19.42
N VAL A 91 -3.85 -14.37 -19.96
CA VAL A 91 -2.63 -13.56 -20.11
C VAL A 91 -2.88 -12.32 -20.97
N ASN A 92 -3.56 -12.46 -22.10
CA ASN A 92 -3.88 -11.33 -22.98
C ASN A 92 -4.84 -10.32 -22.33
N SER A 93 -5.80 -10.78 -21.53
CA SER A 93 -6.71 -9.90 -20.78
C SER A 93 -5.93 -9.03 -19.77
N PHE A 94 -4.99 -9.63 -19.02
CA PHE A 94 -4.14 -8.90 -18.10
C PHE A 94 -3.24 -7.91 -18.83
N ARG A 95 -2.63 -8.30 -19.95
CA ARG A 95 -1.81 -7.40 -20.76
C ARG A 95 -2.60 -6.20 -21.27
N LEU A 96 -3.84 -6.41 -21.73
CA LEU A 96 -4.71 -5.31 -22.15
C LEU A 96 -5.02 -4.36 -20.97
N LYS A 97 -5.39 -4.91 -19.81
CA LYS A 97 -5.62 -4.14 -18.57
C LYS A 97 -4.39 -3.29 -18.23
N LEU A 98 -3.18 -3.86 -18.24
CA LEU A 98 -1.95 -3.11 -17.96
C LEU A 98 -1.70 -1.99 -18.96
N LYS A 99 -1.96 -2.23 -20.25
CA LYS A 99 -1.81 -1.22 -21.31
C LYS A 99 -2.78 -0.06 -21.12
N GLU A 100 -4.04 -0.35 -20.78
CA GLU A 100 -5.05 0.66 -20.47
C GLU A 100 -4.68 1.48 -19.23
N ARG A 101 -4.20 0.84 -18.16
CA ARG A 101 -3.74 1.54 -16.96
C ARG A 101 -2.52 2.42 -17.24
N ALA A 102 -1.57 1.95 -18.05
CA ALA A 102 -0.43 2.74 -18.48
C ALA A 102 -0.86 3.98 -19.28
N ALA A 103 -1.79 3.82 -20.23
CA ALA A 103 -2.32 4.93 -21.01
C ALA A 103 -3.08 5.95 -20.14
N ALA A 104 -3.89 5.48 -19.19
CA ALA A 104 -4.61 6.34 -18.25
C ALA A 104 -3.64 7.12 -17.35
N LEU A 105 -2.64 6.43 -16.76
CA LEU A 105 -1.64 7.06 -15.89
C LEU A 105 -0.76 8.07 -16.65
N SER A 106 -0.42 7.78 -17.91
CA SER A 106 0.35 8.67 -18.77
C SER A 106 -0.41 9.94 -19.14
N LYS A 107 -1.73 9.86 -19.34
CA LYS A 107 -2.59 11.01 -19.67
C LYS A 107 -3.04 11.79 -18.44
N ALA A 108 -2.91 11.21 -17.25
CA ALA A 108 -3.33 11.86 -16.02
C ALA A 108 -2.56 13.17 -15.77
N PRO A 109 -3.23 14.23 -15.26
CA PRO A 109 -2.57 15.43 -14.75
C PRO A 109 -1.53 15.07 -13.69
N ARG A 110 -0.61 15.99 -13.35
CA ARG A 110 0.43 15.73 -12.34
C ARG A 110 -0.18 15.11 -11.08
N LEU A 111 0.40 14.01 -10.61
CA LEU A 111 -0.17 13.23 -9.51
C LEU A 111 -0.36 14.11 -8.27
N GLY A 112 -1.59 14.09 -7.71
CA GLY A 112 -1.97 14.90 -6.55
C GLY A 112 -2.14 16.39 -6.82
N GLN A 113 -2.00 16.89 -8.06
CA GLN A 113 -2.13 18.32 -8.36
C GLN A 113 -3.50 18.88 -7.98
N SER A 114 -4.58 18.19 -8.35
CA SER A 114 -5.94 18.61 -8.01
C SER A 114 -6.17 18.73 -6.50
N LEU A 115 -5.53 17.87 -5.69
CA LEU A 115 -5.59 17.94 -4.23
C LEU A 115 -4.78 19.11 -3.67
N LYS A 116 -3.64 19.43 -4.28
CA LYS A 116 -2.79 20.56 -3.84
C LYS A 116 -3.42 21.91 -4.14
N GLU A 117 -4.12 22.01 -5.26
CA GLU A 117 -4.79 23.23 -5.72
C GLU A 117 -6.13 23.46 -5.01
N ASP A 118 -6.66 22.44 -4.33
CA ASP A 118 -7.88 22.57 -3.54
C ASP A 118 -7.67 23.45 -2.30
N LYS A 119 -8.56 24.42 -2.13
CA LYS A 119 -8.47 25.44 -1.07
C LYS A 119 -8.67 24.85 0.32
N ILE A 120 -9.58 23.89 0.49
CA ILE A 120 -9.86 23.28 1.80
C ILE A 120 -8.67 22.41 2.20
N ILE A 121 -8.20 21.55 1.27
CA ILE A 121 -7.04 20.70 1.51
C ILE A 121 -5.81 21.54 1.86
N SER A 122 -5.51 22.58 1.06
CA SER A 122 -4.36 23.46 1.29
C SER A 122 -4.40 24.14 2.66
N MET A 123 -5.55 24.71 3.01
CA MET A 123 -5.77 25.36 4.31
C MET A 123 -5.60 24.40 5.48
N VAL A 124 -6.17 23.18 5.40
CA VAL A 124 -6.03 22.18 6.47
C VAL A 124 -4.58 21.73 6.58
N ARG A 125 -3.91 21.45 5.46
CA ARG A 125 -2.50 21.00 5.43
C ARG A 125 -1.56 21.96 6.14
N GLN A 126 -1.74 23.26 6.01
CA GLN A 126 -0.92 24.28 6.68
C GLN A 126 -1.01 24.23 8.21
N ARG A 127 -2.11 23.69 8.75
CA ARG A 127 -2.37 23.61 10.19
C ARG A 127 -2.11 22.24 10.80
N LEU A 128 -2.00 21.18 9.99
CA LEU A 128 -1.85 19.79 10.48
C LEU A 128 -0.61 19.56 11.35
N SER A 129 0.45 20.35 11.18
CA SER A 129 1.67 20.27 12.00
C SER A 129 1.54 20.94 13.37
N ILE A 130 0.51 21.76 13.59
CA ILE A 130 0.28 22.47 14.83
C ILE A 130 -0.62 21.60 15.73
N PRO A 131 -0.18 21.25 16.95
CA PRO A 131 -1.04 20.56 17.91
C PRO A 131 -2.35 21.33 18.13
N SER A 132 -3.48 20.66 17.94
CA SER A 132 -4.83 21.25 18.02
C SER A 132 -5.13 22.41 17.04
N GLY A 133 -4.27 22.66 16.03
CA GLY A 133 -4.41 23.78 15.09
C GLY A 133 -5.53 23.65 14.06
N CYS A 134 -6.32 22.57 14.12
CA CYS A 134 -7.44 22.31 13.22
C CYS A 134 -8.81 22.38 13.91
N CYS A 135 -8.89 23.06 15.05
CA CYS A 135 -10.15 23.32 15.74
C CYS A 135 -11.02 24.31 14.93
N GLY A 136 -12.31 24.42 15.28
CA GLY A 136 -13.26 25.24 14.53
C GLY A 136 -12.92 26.74 14.49
N PHE A 137 -12.29 27.28 15.54
CA PHE A 137 -11.90 28.69 15.60
C PHE A 137 -10.64 28.99 14.78
N ASP A 138 -9.74 28.02 14.61
CA ASP A 138 -8.54 28.15 13.77
C ASP A 138 -8.82 27.92 12.28
N LEU A 139 -9.86 27.15 11.96
CA LEU A 139 -10.30 26.79 10.62
C LEU A 139 -11.81 27.04 10.43
N PRO A 140 -12.29 28.31 10.49
CA PRO A 140 -13.71 28.63 10.38
C PRO A 140 -14.32 28.19 9.04
N THR A 141 -13.53 28.21 7.95
CA THR A 141 -13.98 27.73 6.64
C THR A 141 -14.22 26.21 6.63
N LEU A 142 -13.35 25.42 7.28
CA LEU A 142 -13.58 23.98 7.42
C LEU A 142 -14.81 23.73 8.30
N HIS A 143 -14.92 24.48 9.41
CA HIS A 143 -16.06 24.38 10.30
C HIS A 143 -17.38 24.62 9.57
N LEU A 144 -17.47 25.69 8.77
CA LEU A 144 -18.64 25.97 7.94
C LEU A 144 -18.89 24.87 6.90
N TRP A 145 -17.85 24.42 6.19
CA TRP A 145 -17.96 23.38 5.17
C TRP A 145 -18.52 22.05 5.72
N LEU A 146 -18.17 21.69 6.96
CA LEU A 146 -18.71 20.51 7.64
C LEU A 146 -20.20 20.64 8.04
N HIS A 147 -20.78 21.84 7.96
CA HIS A 147 -22.22 22.06 8.19
C HIS A 147 -23.05 22.06 6.90
N LEU A 148 -22.41 21.96 5.72
CA LEU A 148 -23.14 21.79 4.46
C LEU A 148 -23.94 20.47 4.43
N PRO A 149 -24.87 20.28 3.49
CA PRO A 149 -25.47 18.96 3.29
C PRO A 149 -24.42 17.89 3.00
N GLN A 150 -24.55 16.70 3.58
CA GLN A 150 -23.62 15.59 3.38
C GLN A 150 -23.42 15.27 1.88
N SER A 151 -24.50 15.34 1.09
CA SER A 151 -24.46 15.10 -0.35
C SER A 151 -23.59 16.08 -1.14
N GLU A 152 -23.40 17.32 -0.65
CA GLU A 152 -22.49 18.28 -1.26
C GLU A 152 -21.03 17.95 -0.93
N ARG A 153 -20.76 17.56 0.32
CA ARG A 153 -19.42 17.10 0.73
C ARG A 153 -19.02 15.83 -0.01
N ASP A 154 -19.92 14.86 -0.11
CA ASP A 154 -19.65 13.58 -0.79
C ASP A 154 -19.27 13.78 -2.26
N LYS A 155 -19.88 14.75 -2.95
CA LYS A 155 -19.51 15.10 -4.34
C LYS A 155 -18.09 15.62 -4.44
N ILE A 156 -17.69 16.51 -3.53
CA ILE A 156 -16.34 17.08 -3.48
C ILE A 156 -15.31 16.00 -3.14
N VAL A 157 -15.60 15.17 -2.14
CA VAL A 157 -14.71 14.06 -1.74
C VAL A 157 -14.56 13.04 -2.86
N SER A 158 -15.64 12.72 -3.58
CA SER A 158 -15.59 11.84 -4.73
C SER A 158 -14.68 12.41 -5.82
N PHE A 159 -14.79 13.70 -6.13
CA PHE A 159 -13.88 14.36 -7.09
C PHE A 159 -12.40 14.26 -6.67
N TRP A 160 -12.10 14.44 -5.38
CA TRP A 160 -10.74 14.28 -4.86
C TRP A 160 -10.22 12.85 -5.02
N ILE A 161 -11.02 11.84 -4.65
CA ILE A 161 -10.64 10.43 -4.77
C ILE A 161 -10.50 10.02 -6.24
N ASP A 162 -11.45 10.41 -7.09
CA ASP A 162 -11.46 10.09 -8.52
C ASP A 162 -10.23 10.66 -9.24
N SER A 163 -9.71 11.81 -8.79
CA SER A 163 -8.46 12.38 -9.33
C SER A 163 -7.23 11.48 -9.14
N LEU A 164 -7.27 10.55 -8.19
CA LEU A 164 -6.21 9.59 -7.89
C LEU A 164 -6.40 8.23 -8.57
N LEU A 165 -7.55 8.01 -9.21
CA LEU A 165 -7.91 6.71 -9.78
C LEU A 165 -6.88 6.14 -10.77
N PRO A 166 -6.27 6.94 -11.68
CA PRO A 166 -5.23 6.42 -12.58
C PRO A 166 -3.98 5.91 -11.84
N LEU A 167 -3.60 6.56 -10.74
CA LEU A 167 -2.50 6.11 -9.88
C LEU A 167 -2.88 4.83 -9.15
N GLN A 168 -4.05 4.80 -8.53
CA GLN A 168 -4.55 3.66 -7.78
C GLN A 168 -4.59 2.40 -8.64
N GLN A 169 -5.25 2.47 -9.80
CA GLN A 169 -5.42 1.30 -10.66
C GLN A 169 -4.11 0.76 -11.23
N ALA A 170 -3.17 1.66 -11.55
CA ALA A 170 -1.85 1.27 -12.01
C ALA A 170 -1.07 0.54 -10.91
N LEU A 171 -1.03 1.14 -9.71
CA LEU A 171 -0.33 0.59 -8.56
C LEU A 171 -0.91 -0.75 -8.10
N GLU A 172 -2.24 -0.84 -7.96
CA GLU A 172 -2.92 -2.08 -7.58
C GLU A 172 -2.61 -3.21 -8.56
N SER A 173 -2.63 -2.93 -9.87
CA SER A 173 -2.33 -3.96 -10.90
C SER A 173 -0.87 -4.45 -10.81
N ILE A 174 0.08 -3.56 -10.52
CA ILE A 174 1.48 -3.94 -10.34
C ILE A 174 1.66 -4.76 -9.07
N LEU A 175 1.14 -4.30 -7.93
CA LEU A 175 1.30 -4.98 -6.65
C LEU A 175 0.57 -6.33 -6.64
N GLU A 176 -0.58 -6.45 -7.31
CA GLU A 176 -1.26 -7.72 -7.54
C GLU A 176 -0.33 -8.73 -8.22
N LEU A 177 0.32 -8.33 -9.34
CA LEU A 177 1.25 -9.21 -10.07
C LEU A 177 2.51 -9.55 -9.26
N ILE A 178 3.05 -8.60 -8.52
CA ILE A 178 4.20 -8.85 -7.64
C ILE A 178 3.82 -9.83 -6.53
N ARG A 179 2.67 -9.65 -5.88
CA ARG A 179 2.20 -10.58 -4.84
C ARG A 179 1.94 -12.00 -5.35
N GLN A 180 1.65 -12.15 -6.64
CA GLN A 180 1.42 -13.43 -7.33
C GLN A 180 2.69 -14.01 -7.97
N SER A 181 3.81 -13.29 -8.00
CA SER A 181 5.06 -13.72 -8.67
C SER A 181 5.76 -14.89 -7.96
N ALA A 182 5.46 -15.11 -6.67
CA ALA A 182 6.10 -16.10 -5.84
C ALA A 182 5.07 -16.87 -4.99
N ILE A 183 5.37 -18.15 -4.77
CA ILE A 183 4.56 -19.07 -3.96
C ILE A 183 5.11 -19.07 -2.53
N PHE A 184 4.21 -19.14 -1.56
CA PHE A 184 4.56 -19.36 -0.16
C PHE A 184 5.23 -20.72 0.03
N ARG A 185 6.41 -20.72 0.63
CA ARG A 185 7.17 -21.92 1.00
C ARG A 185 7.15 -22.07 2.50
N SER A 186 6.96 -23.30 2.99
CA SER A 186 7.01 -23.58 4.42
C SER A 186 8.43 -23.48 4.94
N GLU A 187 8.64 -22.64 5.95
CA GLU A 187 9.91 -22.36 6.58
C GLU A 187 9.81 -22.60 8.10
N ILE A 188 10.95 -22.84 8.74
CA ILE A 188 11.03 -22.99 10.20
C ILE A 188 12.10 -22.05 10.73
N SER A 189 11.69 -21.15 11.60
CA SER A 189 12.59 -20.32 12.38
C SER A 189 13.09 -21.10 13.59
N LYS A 190 14.40 -20.98 13.88
CA LYS A 190 15.05 -21.62 15.03
C LYS A 190 15.41 -20.55 16.05
N ASN A 191 14.93 -20.69 17.28
CA ASN A 191 15.12 -19.73 18.37
C ASN A 191 14.72 -18.29 17.97
N GLY A 192 13.63 -18.15 17.21
CA GLY A 192 13.14 -16.84 16.78
C GLY A 192 13.96 -16.16 15.71
N PHE A 193 14.89 -16.85 15.05
CA PHE A 193 15.72 -16.28 14.00
C PHE A 193 15.64 -17.08 12.71
N HIS A 194 15.59 -16.36 11.58
CA HIS A 194 15.69 -16.90 10.23
C HIS A 194 16.47 -15.91 9.36
N GLN A 195 17.26 -16.42 8.41
CA GLN A 195 18.00 -15.59 7.45
C GLN A 195 18.03 -16.31 6.11
N ASP A 196 17.93 -15.55 5.02
CA ASP A 196 17.99 -16.09 3.66
C ASP A 196 18.34 -14.98 2.65
N THR A 197 18.36 -15.34 1.37
CA THR A 197 18.55 -14.46 0.21
C THR A 197 17.26 -14.29 -0.58
N ALA A 198 17.02 -13.07 -1.06
CA ALA A 198 15.88 -12.69 -1.87
C ALA A 198 16.38 -12.02 -3.17
N GLU A 199 17.07 -12.80 -4.00
CA GLU A 199 17.64 -12.29 -5.25
C GLU A 199 16.55 -11.88 -6.24
N GLY A 200 16.58 -10.62 -6.68
CA GLY A 200 15.61 -10.07 -7.63
C GLY A 200 14.21 -9.78 -7.06
N ALA A 201 13.97 -10.06 -5.78
CA ALA A 201 12.70 -9.78 -5.11
C ALA A 201 12.62 -8.32 -4.64
N ASP A 202 11.44 -7.75 -4.75
CA ASP A 202 11.10 -6.42 -4.25
C ASP A 202 10.38 -6.49 -2.89
N LEU A 203 9.70 -7.60 -2.60
CA LEU A 203 8.78 -7.74 -1.47
C LEU A 203 8.94 -9.11 -0.78
N LEU A 204 8.99 -9.10 0.56
CA LEU A 204 8.78 -10.32 1.36
C LEU A 204 7.33 -10.39 1.84
N ARG A 205 6.73 -11.57 1.75
CA ARG A 205 5.42 -11.86 2.33
C ARG A 205 5.55 -13.05 3.28
N LEU A 206 5.17 -12.85 4.53
CA LEU A 206 5.25 -13.86 5.58
C LEU A 206 3.85 -14.22 6.04
N ARG A 207 3.50 -15.51 6.07
CA ARG A 207 2.28 -15.99 6.71
C ARG A 207 2.64 -16.59 8.07
N LEU A 208 2.12 -15.99 9.13
CA LEU A 208 2.39 -16.38 10.52
C LEU A 208 1.09 -16.80 11.22
N PRO A 209 1.11 -17.88 12.02
CA PRO A 209 0.03 -18.17 12.95
C PRO A 209 -0.19 -17.00 13.92
N LEU A 210 -1.46 -16.66 14.20
CA LEU A 210 -1.81 -15.59 15.13
C LEU A 210 -1.26 -15.86 16.54
N LYS A 211 -1.34 -17.11 17.01
CA LYS A 211 -0.68 -17.56 18.25
C LYS A 211 0.69 -18.14 17.90
N PRO A 212 1.78 -17.76 18.58
CA PRO A 212 1.81 -17.22 19.95
C PRO A 212 1.98 -15.69 20.05
N LEU A 213 1.33 -14.89 19.19
CA LEU A 213 1.38 -13.41 19.20
C LEU A 213 2.79 -12.88 19.00
N LEU A 214 3.46 -13.40 17.97
CA LEU A 214 4.77 -12.91 17.52
C LEU A 214 4.60 -12.03 16.30
N PHE A 215 5.52 -11.08 16.13
CA PHE A 215 5.65 -10.29 14.90
C PHE A 215 7.07 -10.38 14.35
N PRO A 216 7.24 -10.27 13.02
CA PRO A 216 8.56 -10.30 12.41
C PRO A 216 9.18 -8.89 12.45
N GLN A 217 10.37 -8.79 13.03
CA GLN A 217 11.29 -7.68 12.84
C GLN A 217 12.27 -8.06 11.74
N ILE A 218 12.18 -7.38 10.60
CA ILE A 218 12.94 -7.71 9.39
C ILE A 218 14.00 -6.64 9.15
N SER A 219 15.23 -7.09 8.93
CA SER A 219 16.33 -6.26 8.45
C SER A 219 16.81 -6.81 7.11
N GLY A 220 17.11 -5.92 6.16
CA GLY A 220 17.55 -6.28 4.82
C GLY A 220 18.74 -5.46 4.38
N HIS A 221 19.70 -6.10 3.73
CA HIS A 221 20.83 -5.43 3.08
C HIS A 221 21.16 -6.13 1.76
N LYS A 222 21.00 -5.38 0.65
CA LYS A 222 21.14 -5.89 -0.72
C LYS A 222 20.19 -7.07 -0.97
N THR A 223 20.72 -8.23 -1.31
CA THR A 223 19.94 -9.46 -1.60
C THR A 223 19.72 -10.33 -0.37
N ARG A 224 20.18 -9.93 0.82
CA ARG A 224 20.06 -10.72 2.06
C ARG A 224 19.09 -10.07 3.01
N PHE A 225 18.36 -10.90 3.75
CA PHE A 225 17.51 -10.44 4.84
C PHE A 225 17.63 -11.36 6.05
N ALA A 226 17.31 -10.79 7.21
CA ALA A 226 17.20 -11.50 8.46
C ALA A 226 15.85 -11.17 9.10
N ILE A 227 15.21 -12.18 9.67
CA ILE A 227 13.93 -12.10 10.35
C ILE A 227 14.18 -12.49 11.81
N ARG A 228 13.89 -11.57 12.72
CA ARG A 228 13.81 -11.83 14.15
C ARG A 228 12.36 -11.80 14.58
N PHE A 229 11.86 -12.90 15.13
CA PHE A 229 10.51 -12.95 15.68
C PHE A 229 10.53 -12.46 17.12
N LEU A 230 9.69 -11.48 17.41
CA LEU A 230 9.58 -10.85 18.72
C LEU A 230 8.16 -11.06 19.26
N PRO A 231 8.00 -11.30 20.57
CA PRO A 231 6.67 -11.36 21.15
C PRO A 231 6.05 -9.97 21.25
N LEU A 232 4.72 -9.92 21.09
CA LEU A 232 3.95 -8.70 21.33
C LEU A 232 4.07 -8.24 22.80
N ASP A 233 4.06 -9.19 23.74
CA ASP A 233 4.40 -8.94 25.14
C ASP A 233 5.89 -9.17 25.35
N SER A 234 6.66 -8.09 25.49
CA SER A 234 8.11 -8.16 25.66
C SER A 234 8.56 -8.73 27.01
N GLU A 235 7.68 -8.75 28.02
CA GLU A 235 8.03 -9.22 29.37
C GLU A 235 7.68 -10.70 29.56
N LYS A 236 6.51 -11.12 29.07
CA LYS A 236 5.97 -12.47 29.33
C LYS A 236 5.88 -13.34 28.07
N GLY A 237 6.05 -12.76 26.89
CA GLY A 237 5.96 -13.52 25.65
C GLY A 237 7.17 -14.43 25.44
N ALA A 238 6.89 -15.65 25.01
CA ALA A 238 7.90 -16.65 24.70
C ALA A 238 7.99 -16.87 23.19
N VAL A 239 9.22 -16.90 22.67
CA VAL A 239 9.48 -17.31 21.30
C VAL A 239 9.78 -18.81 21.30
N PRO A 240 9.00 -19.66 20.58
CA PRO A 240 9.24 -21.09 20.57
C PRO A 240 10.57 -21.41 19.87
N VAL A 241 11.21 -22.51 20.28
CA VAL A 241 12.46 -23.00 19.68
C VAL A 241 12.30 -23.25 18.18
N HIS A 242 11.13 -23.77 17.78
CA HIS A 242 10.75 -23.96 16.39
C HIS A 242 9.45 -23.21 16.12
N LEU A 243 9.52 -22.22 15.23
CA LEU A 243 8.34 -21.49 14.77
C LEU A 243 8.13 -21.81 13.28
N PRO A 244 7.13 -22.63 12.92
CA PRO A 244 6.75 -22.82 11.53
C PRO A 244 6.05 -21.55 11.00
N PHE A 245 6.39 -21.16 9.79
CA PHE A 245 5.78 -20.04 9.07
C PHE A 245 5.86 -20.29 7.57
N GLU A 246 5.23 -19.45 6.76
CA GLU A 246 5.42 -19.50 5.30
C GLU A 246 6.01 -18.20 4.79
N LEU A 247 6.86 -18.30 3.77
CA LEU A 247 7.59 -17.18 3.19
C LEU A 247 7.46 -17.18 1.67
N ALA A 248 7.21 -16.00 1.10
CA ALA A 248 7.31 -15.75 -0.34
C ALA A 248 8.24 -14.54 -0.59
N CYS A 249 9.18 -14.70 -1.52
CA CYS A 249 10.08 -13.65 -2.00
C CYS A 249 9.61 -13.19 -3.38
N CYS A 250 8.84 -12.11 -3.42
CA CYS A 250 8.06 -11.60 -4.57
C CYS A 250 8.80 -10.56 -5.42
#